data_AF-A0A4R5VD43-F1
#
_entry.id   AF-A0A4R5VD43-F1
#
_cell.length_a   1.000
_cell.length_b   1.000
_cell.length_c   1.000
_cell.angle_alpha   90.00
_cell.angle_beta   90.00
_cell.angle_gamma   90.00
#
_symmetry.space_group_name_H-M   'P 1'
#
loop_
_entity.id
_entity.type
_entity.pdbx_description
1 polymer ?
#
loop_
_entity_poly.entity_id
_entity_poly.type
_entity_poly.pdbx_seq_one_letter_code
_entity_poly.pdbx_strand_id
1 'polypeptide(L)' 'QLYTAIRELSEIDRAVILLYLEEKSYQEIAQIMGTNPNNIGVRIKRIKERLKKKLDGKVN' A
#
# COMPACT_ATOMS: atom_id res chain seq x y z
N GLN A 1 10.28 -0.10 -11.73
CA GLN A 1 10.31 1.14 -10.90
C GLN A 1 9.34 1.07 -9.72
N LEU A 2 8.06 0.74 -9.94
CA LEU A 2 7.04 0.60 -8.88
C LEU A 2 7.45 -0.38 -7.76
N TYR A 3 7.83 -1.62 -8.09
CA TYR A 3 8.25 -2.61 -7.07
C TYR A 3 9.47 -2.17 -6.26
N THR A 4 10.40 -1.42 -6.86
CA THR A 4 11.52 -0.82 -6.12
C THR A 4 11.01 0.21 -5.10
N ALA A 5 10.08 1.08 -5.49
CA ALA A 5 9.47 2.04 -4.57
C ALA A 5 8.63 1.36 -3.47
N ILE A 6 7.97 0.24 -3.77
CA ILE A 6 7.24 -0.58 -2.78
C ILE A 6 8.21 -1.20 -1.76
N ARG A 7 9.41 -1.62 -2.17
CA ARG A 7 10.44 -2.15 -1.24
C ARG A 7 10.92 -1.12 -0.22
N GLU A 8 10.83 0.18 -0.54
CA GLU A 8 11.19 1.29 0.36
C GLU A 8 10.07 1.66 1.35
N LEU A 9 8.90 1.01 1.28
CA LEU A 9 7.83 1.20 2.26
C LEU A 9 8.13 0.48 3.58
N SER A 10 7.50 0.94 4.67
CA SER A 10 7.48 0.19 5.93
C SER A 10 6.91 -1.22 5.71
N GLU A 11 7.29 -2.18 6.54
CA GLU A 11 6.86 -3.58 6.36
C GLU A 11 5.34 -3.73 6.34
N ILE A 12 4.64 -2.99 7.20
CA ILE A 12 3.18 -2.97 7.27
C ILE A 12 2.59 -2.37 5.99
N ASP A 13 3.11 -1.24 5.52
CA ASP A 13 2.61 -0.60 4.30
C ASP A 13 2.87 -1.46 3.06
N ARG A 14 4.02 -2.14 3.02
CA ARG A 14 4.37 -3.09 1.97
C ARG A 14 3.42 -4.29 1.97
N ALA A 15 3.15 -4.90 3.12
CA ALA A 15 2.21 -6.01 3.22
C ALA A 15 0.80 -5.61 2.73
N VAL A 16 0.30 -4.46 3.21
CA VAL A 16 -1.03 -3.96 2.83
C VAL A 16 -1.15 -3.70 1.33
N ILE A 17 -0.15 -3.06 0.71
CA ILE A 17 -0.23 -2.76 -0.72
C ILE A 17 -0.04 -3.99 -1.60
N LEU A 18 0.77 -4.97 -1.17
CA LEU A 18 0.92 -6.23 -1.91
C LEU A 18 -0.38 -7.04 -1.91
N LEU A 19 -1.03 -7.19 -0.75
CA LEU A 19 -2.33 -7.86 -0.69
C LEU A 19 -3.39 -7.16 -1.54
N TYR A 20 -3.36 -5.82 -1.58
CA TYR A 20 -4.26 -5.04 -2.45
C TYR A 20 -3.96 -5.25 -3.95
N LEU A 21 -2.69 -5.43 -4.33
CA LEU A 21 -2.29 -5.75 -5.71
C LEU A 21 -2.65 -7.19 -6.10
N GLU A 22 -2.77 -8.10 -5.13
CA GLU A 22 -3.33 -9.45 -5.28
C GLU A 22 -4.88 -9.46 -5.28
N GLU A 23 -5.50 -8.29 -5.49
CA GLU A 23 -6.95 -8.09 -5.59
C GLU A 23 -7.74 -8.48 -4.33
N LYS A 24 -7.08 -8.54 -3.16
CA LYS A 24 -7.79 -8.73 -1.88
C LYS A 24 -8.68 -7.55 -1.56
N SER A 25 -9.90 -7.83 -1.12
CA SER A 25 -10.82 -6.82 -0.61
C SER A 25 -10.29 -6.19 0.68
N TYR A 26 -10.78 -4.99 1.01
CA TYR A 26 -10.38 -4.32 2.26
C TYR A 26 -10.76 -5.14 3.51
N GLN A 27 -11.84 -5.92 3.42
CA GLN A 27 -12.25 -6.86 4.46
C GLN A 27 -11.24 -7.99 4.65
N GLU A 28 -10.82 -8.66 3.58
CA GLU A 28 -9.82 -9.73 3.67
C GLU A 28 -8.47 -9.20 4.18
N ILE A 29 -8.03 -8.04 3.68
CA ILE A 29 -6.79 -7.42 4.15
C ILE A 29 -6.92 -7.06 5.64
N ALA A 30 -8.06 -6.52 6.07
CA ALA A 30 -8.27 -6.18 7.48
C ALA A 30 -8.22 -7.43 8.39
N GLN A 31 -8.80 -8.54 7.94
CA GLN A 31 -8.77 -9.82 8.65
C GLN A 31 -7.33 -10.36 8.76
N ILE A 32 -6.57 -10.35 7.66
CA ILE A 32 -5.16 -10.81 7.64
C ILE A 32 -4.29 -9.92 8.54
N MET A 33 -4.51 -8.61 8.49
CA MET A 33 -3.70 -7.61 9.21
C MET A 33 -4.16 -7.39 10.67
N GLY A 34 -5.20 -8.08 11.13
CA GLY A 34 -5.73 -7.93 12.50
C GLY A 34 -6.26 -6.53 12.80
N THR A 35 -6.91 -5.88 11.82
CA THR A 35 -7.43 -4.51 11.95
C THR A 35 -8.83 -4.39 11.34
N ASN A 36 -9.29 -3.19 11.00
CA ASN A 36 -10.58 -2.96 10.36
C ASN A 36 -10.46 -2.40 8.91
N PRO A 37 -11.49 -2.58 8.07
CA PRO A 37 -11.45 -2.17 6.65
C PRO A 37 -11.27 -0.66 6.44
N ASN A 38 -11.78 0.18 7.35
CA ASN A 38 -11.63 1.64 7.26
C ASN A 38 -10.15 2.05 7.40
N ASN A 39 -9.44 1.46 8.36
CA ASN A 39 -8.01 1.67 8.55
C ASN A 39 -7.21 1.23 7.32
N ILE A 40 -7.59 0.11 6.69
CA ILE A 40 -6.98 -0.36 5.44
C ILE A 40 -7.20 0.65 4.31
N GLY A 41 -8.42 1.14 4.12
CA GLY A 41 -8.73 2.14 3.09
C GLY A 41 -7.91 3.43 3.24
N VAL A 42 -7.84 3.97 4.46
CA VAL A 42 -7.02 5.17 4.76
C VAL A 42 -5.53 4.90 4.52
N ARG A 43 -5.04 3.73 4.92
CA ARG A 43 -3.62 3.36 4.75
C ARG A 43 -3.28 3.19 3.27
N ILE A 44 -4.10 2.49 2.48
CA ILE A 44 -3.90 2.33 1.04
C ILE A 44 -3.86 3.68 0.33
N LYS A 45 -4.76 4.62 0.68
CA LYS A 45 -4.73 5.97 0.13
C LYS A 45 -3.37 6.65 0.38
N ARG A 46 -2.88 6.62 1.62
CA ARG A 46 -1.57 7.20 1.98
C ARG A 46 -0.40 6.52 1.26
N ILE A 47 -0.46 5.20 1.09
CA ILE A 47 0.57 4.45 0.36
C ILE A 47 0.61 4.87 -1.10
N LYS A 48 -0.56 4.94 -1.76
CA LYS A 48 -0.67 5.39 -3.16
C LYS A 48 -0.11 6.82 -3.34
N GLU A 49 -0.43 7.73 -2.43
CA GLU A 49 0.13 9.10 -2.43
C GLU A 49 1.66 9.12 -2.29
N ARG A 50 2.23 8.30 -1.39
CA ARG A 50 3.69 8.17 -1.22
C ARG A 50 4.36 7.57 -2.46
N LEU A 51 3.78 6.53 -3.04
CA LEU A 51 4.31 5.90 -4.25
C LEU A 51 4.27 6.87 -5.43
N LYS A 52 3.17 7.61 -5.59
CA LYS A 52 3.06 8.66 -6.61
C LYS A 52 4.18 9.68 -6.47
N LYS A 53 4.40 10.24 -5.27
CA LYS A 53 5.52 11.18 -5.02
C LYS A 53 6.90 10.60 -5.36
N LYS A 54 7.15 9.34 -5.04
CA LYS A 54 8.43 8.66 -5.32
C LYS A 54 8.65 8.37 -6.80
N LEU A 55 7.58 8.19 -7.57
CA LEU A 55 7.64 7.88 -9.00
C LEU A 55 7.62 9.16 -9.84
N ASP A 56 6.76 10.12 -9.51
CA ASP A 56 6.66 11.42 -10.18
C ASP A 56 7.91 12.26 -9.91
N GLY A 57 8.47 12.22 -8.70
CA GLY A 57 9.73 12.90 -8.36
C GLY A 57 10.98 12.30 -9.05
N LYS A 58 10.83 11.22 -9.83
CA LYS A 58 11.87 10.64 -10.68
C LYS A 58 11.71 10.99 -12.17
N VAL A 59 10.72 11.80 -12.52
CA VAL A 59 10.57 12.37 -13.87
C VAL A 59 11.09 13.81 -13.84
N ASN A 60 12.42 13.93 -13.86
CA ASN A 60 13.15 15.12 -14.31
C ASN A 60 14.24 14.64 -15.26
#